data_AF-A0A7C4R9Q9-F1
#
_entry.id   AF-A0A7C4R9Q9-F1
#
_cell.length_a   1.000
_cell.length_b   1.000
_cell.length_c   1.000
_cell.angle_alpha   90.00
_cell.angle_beta   90.00
_cell.angle_gamma   90.00
#
_symmetry.space_group_name_H-M   'P 1'
#
loop_
_entity.id
_entity.type
_entity.pdbx_description
1 polymer ?
#
loop_
_entity_poly.entity_id
_entity_poly.type
_entity_poly.pdbx_seq_one_letter_code
_entity_poly.pdbx_strand_id
1 'polypeptide(L)' 'MGAKKGKYAYLKISDDLYAKIRVFKKRDPSSPNAYLFTGVLVKKPPRKAKILNESDLPEETIKDIRNKILTPTTQ' A
#
# COMPACT_ATOMS: atom_id res chain seq x y z
N MET A 1 16.91 -6.93 19.41
CA MET A 1 16.65 -6.04 18.25
C MET A 1 15.49 -6.60 17.42
N GLY A 2 14.24 -6.29 17.78
CA GLY A 2 13.05 -6.84 17.11
C GLY A 2 12.56 -5.94 15.99
N ALA A 3 13.16 -6.05 14.80
CA ALA A 3 12.64 -5.39 13.61
C ALA A 3 11.22 -5.94 13.33
N LYS A 4 10.19 -5.17 13.72
CA LYS A 4 8.77 -5.47 13.49
C LYS A 4 8.52 -5.61 11.97
N LYS A 5 8.78 -6.79 11.42
CA LYS A 5 8.48 -7.18 10.03
C LYS A 5 6.98 -7.06 9.78
N GLY A 6 6.60 -6.44 8.65
CA GLY A 6 5.20 -6.32 8.22
C GLY A 6 4.46 -5.08 8.70
N LYS A 7 5.16 -3.98 9.00
CA LYS A 7 4.54 -2.65 9.14
C LYS A 7 4.26 -1.98 7.79
N TYR A 8 5.00 -2.36 6.75
CA TYR A 8 4.90 -1.77 5.42
C TYR A 8 4.87 -2.86 4.37
N ALA A 9 4.10 -2.60 3.32
CA ALA A 9 4.03 -3.37 2.09
C ALA A 9 4.02 -2.40 0.90
N TYR A 10 4.15 -2.95 -0.30
CA TYR A 10 4.16 -2.20 -1.55
C TYR A 10 3.08 -2.78 -2.46
N LEU A 11 2.07 -1.98 -2.80
CA LEU A 11 1.04 -2.38 -3.75
C LEU A 11 1.53 -2.12 -5.17
N LYS A 12 1.54 -3.14 -6.04
CA LYS A 12 1.81 -2.95 -7.47
C LYS A 12 0.61 -2.24 -8.12
N ILE A 13 0.82 -1.03 -8.62
CA ILE A 13 -0.18 -0.21 -9.32
C ILE A 13 -0.02 -0.32 -10.84
N SER A 14 1.22 -0.41 -11.30
CA SER A 14 1.58 -0.60 -12.71
C SER A 14 2.89 -1.37 -12.81
N ASP A 15 3.32 -1.69 -14.03
CA ASP A 15 4.41 -2.63 -14.23
C ASP A 15 5.74 -2.21 -13.57
N ASP A 16 5.97 -0.90 -13.45
CA ASP A 16 7.12 -0.31 -12.75
C ASP A 16 6.69 0.75 -11.71
N LEU A 17 5.49 0.64 -11.12
CA LEU A 17 5.01 1.60 -10.13
C LEU A 17 4.37 0.92 -8.93
N TYR A 18 4.88 1.24 -7.74
CA TYR A 18 4.47 0.64 -6.48
C TYR A 18 4.09 1.69 -5.45
N ALA A 19 2.93 1.53 -4.84
CA ALA A 19 2.45 2.36 -3.76
C ALA A 19 2.90 1.81 -2.41
N LYS A 20 3.65 2.60 -1.64
CA LYS A 20 4.05 2.22 -0.28
C LYS A 20 2.85 2.35 0.65
N ILE A 21 2.44 1.23 1.22
CA ILE A 21 1.31 1.13 2.13
C ILE A 21 1.80 0.70 3.52
N ARG A 22 1.18 1.26 4.55
CA ARG A 22 1.37 0.85 5.93
C ARG A 22 0.29 -0.16 6.29
N VAL A 23 0.69 -1.27 6.90
CA VAL A 23 -0.20 -2.36 7.30
C VAL A 23 -0.35 -2.35 8.82
N PHE A 24 -1.59 -2.21 9.29
CA PHE A 24 -1.96 -2.21 10.69
C PHE A 24 -2.41 -3.60 11.14
N LYS A 25 -1.50 -4.40 11.68
CA LYS A 25 -1.78 -5.76 12.17
C LYS A 25 -2.80 -5.89 13.30
N LYS A 26 -3.14 -4.78 13.98
CA LYS A 26 -4.14 -4.75 15.05
C LYS A 26 -5.57 -4.52 14.55
N ARG A 27 -5.75 -4.34 13.23
CA ARG A 27 -7.05 -4.15 12.58
C ARG A 27 -7.37 -5.37 11.74
N ASP A 28 -8.67 -5.59 11.52
CA ASP A 28 -9.16 -6.67 10.67
C ASP A 28 -8.59 -6.54 9.25
N PRO A 29 -7.96 -7.59 8.70
CA PRO A 29 -7.34 -7.55 7.38
C PRO A 29 -8.35 -7.36 6.25
N SER A 30 -9.63 -7.68 6.49
CA SER A 30 -10.73 -7.37 5.55
C SER A 30 -11.19 -5.92 5.60
N SER A 31 -10.83 -5.17 6.65
CA SER A 31 -11.19 -3.77 6.75
C SER A 31 -10.22 -2.92 5.95
N PRO A 32 -10.70 -1.97 5.12
CA PRO A 32 -9.82 -1.06 4.39
C PRO A 32 -8.99 -0.18 5.32
N ASN A 33 -9.45 0.02 6.56
CA ASN A 33 -8.72 0.78 7.57
C ASN A 33 -7.44 0.04 8.06
N ALA A 34 -7.27 -1.26 7.75
CA ALA A 34 -6.02 -1.97 8.04
C ALA A 34 -4.86 -1.55 7.15
N TYR A 35 -5.13 -0.86 6.04
CA TYR A 35 -4.14 -0.40 5.08
C TYR A 35 -4.19 1.12 4.98
N LEU A 36 -3.03 1.76 5.02
CA LEU A 36 -2.92 3.20 4.84
C LEU A 36 -1.90 3.50 3.78
N PHE A 37 -2.34 4.16 2.72
CA PHE A 37 -1.43 4.69 1.72
C PHE A 37 -0.57 5.79 2.33
N THR A 38 0.75 5.67 2.15
CA THR A 38 1.70 6.66 2.71
C THR A 38 1.95 7.86 1.79
N GLY A 39 1.30 7.91 0.61
CA GLY A 39 1.56 8.94 -0.40
C GLY A 39 2.85 8.73 -1.20
N VAL A 40 3.67 7.74 -0.84
CA VAL A 40 4.94 7.47 -1.48
C VAL A 40 4.75 6.44 -2.59
N LEU A 41 5.01 6.86 -3.81
CA LEU A 41 5.13 5.98 -4.98
C LEU A 41 6.62 5.70 -5.22
N VAL A 42 6.95 4.43 -5.42
CA VAL A 42 8.31 3.99 -5.76
C VAL A 42 8.26 3.18 -7.04
N LYS A 43 9.24 3.38 -7.92
CA LYS A 43 9.38 2.54 -9.12
C LYS A 43 9.97 1.18 -8.78
N LYS A 44 10.97 1.18 -7.90
CA LYS A 44 11.74 0.00 -7.52
C LYS A 44 11.58 -0.28 -6.02
N PRO A 45 10.72 -1.24 -5.62
CA PRO A 45 10.56 -1.60 -4.23
C PRO A 45 11.83 -2.33 -3.71
N PRO A 46 12.08 -2.30 -2.39
CA PRO A 46 13.19 -3.04 -1.81
C PRO A 46 13.06 -4.55 -2.06
N ARG A 47 14.16 -5.24 -2.40
CA ARG A 47 14.17 -6.69 -2.70
C ARG A 47 13.53 -7.59 -1.63
N LYS A 48 13.58 -7.19 -0.36
CA LYS A 48 13.02 -7.94 0.78
C LYS A 48 11.65 -7.43 1.23
N ALA A 49 11.07 -6.43 0.55
CA ALA A 49 9.79 -5.88 0.92
C ALA A 49 8.64 -6.79 0.45
N LYS A 50 7.54 -6.78 1.20
CA LYS A 50 6.33 -7.52 0.79
C LYS A 50 5.63 -6.73 -0.30
N ILE A 51 5.57 -7.31 -1.51
CA ILE A 51 4.80 -6.77 -2.63
C ILE A 51 3.43 -7.42 -2.59
N LEU A 52 2.39 -6.59 -2.63
CA LEU A 52 1.00 -7.00 -2.72
C LEU A 52 0.46 -6.62 -4.10
N ASN A 53 -0.42 -7.44 -4.63
CA ASN A 53 -1.20 -7.11 -5.82
C ASN A 53 -2.55 -6.54 -5.40
N GLU A 54 -3.25 -5.93 -6.36
CA GLU A 54 -4.62 -5.48 -6.17
C GLU A 54 -5.50 -6.61 -5.61
N SER A 55 -5.35 -7.84 -6.10
CA SER A 55 -6.12 -9.01 -5.60
C SER A 55 -5.85 -9.43 -4.14
N ASP A 56 -4.78 -8.95 -3.51
CA ASP A 56 -4.45 -9.28 -2.09
C ASP A 56 -5.08 -8.28 -1.11
N LEU A 57 -5.59 -7.16 -1.62
CA LEU A 57 -6.16 -6.08 -0.83
C LEU A 57 -7.69 -6.00 -1.04
N PRO A 58 -8.43 -5.52 -0.03
CA PRO A 58 -9.84 -5.23 -0.22
C PRO A 58 -10.03 -4.13 -1.27
N GLU A 59 -11.04 -4.28 -2.12
CA GLU A 59 -11.33 -3.36 -3.24
C GLU A 59 -11.43 -1.89 -2.80
N GLU A 60 -12.01 -1.64 -1.62
CA GLU A 60 -12.15 -0.30 -1.06
C GLU A 60 -10.78 0.37 -0.81
N THR A 61 -9.77 -0.38 -0.37
CA THR A 61 -8.40 0.13 -0.22
C THR A 61 -7.76 0.47 -1.56
N ILE A 62 -7.95 -0.39 -2.57
CA ILE A 62 -7.39 -0.18 -3.91
C ILE A 62 -7.99 1.09 -4.51
N LYS A 63 -9.31 1.25 -4.37
CA LYS A 63 -10.04 2.42 -4.84
C LYS A 63 -9.57 3.70 -4.16
N ASP A 64 -9.37 3.68 -2.84
CA ASP A 64 -8.81 4.82 -2.09
C ASP A 64 -7.40 5.19 -2.56
N ILE A 65 -6.51 4.19 -2.70
CA ILE A 65 -5.15 4.40 -3.19
C ILE A 65 -5.17 4.99 -4.60
N ARG A 66 -5.98 4.42 -5.50
CA ARG A 66 -6.08 4.86 -6.90
C ARG A 66 -6.64 6.26 -7.00
N ASN A 67 -7.67 6.60 -6.21
CA ASN A 67 -8.19 7.97 -6.11
C ASN A 67 -7.09 8.94 -5.66
N LYS A 68 -6.33 8.60 -4.61
CA LYS A 68 -5.22 9.43 -4.12
C LYS A 68 -4.08 9.59 -5.12
N ILE A 69 -3.88 8.64 -6.04
CA ILE A 69 -2.90 8.75 -7.13
C ILE A 69 -3.43 9.62 -8.27
N LEU A 70 -4.72 9.50 -8.60
CA LEU A 70 -5.37 10.22 -9.71
C LEU A 70 -5.75 11.66 -9.37
N THR A 71 -5.87 12.01 -8.09
CA THR A 71 -5.98 13.40 -7.66
C THR A 71 -4.58 13.93 -7.34
N PRO A 72 -3.82 14.50 -8.30
CA PRO A 72 -2.83 15.47 -7.91
C PRO A 72 -3.60 16.54 -7.15
N THR A 73 -3.18 16.80 -5.92
CA THR A 73 -3.73 17.86 -5.09
C THR A 73 -3.64 19.18 -5.85
N THR A 74 -4.71 19.55 -6.58
CA THR A 74 -4.99 20.95 -6.92
C THR A 74 -5.54 21.56 -5.65
N GLN A 75 -4.61 22.06 -4.82
CA GLN A 75 -4.91 23.07 -3.81
C GLN A 75 -5.36 24.36 -4.52
#